data_AF-A0A139P9V3-F1
#
_entry.id   AF-A0A139P9V3-F1
#
_cell.length_a   1.000
_cell.length_b   1.000
_cell.length_c   1.000
_cell.angle_alpha   90.00
_cell.angle_beta   90.00
_cell.angle_gamma   90.00
#
_symmetry.space_group_name_H-M   'P 1'
#
loop_
_entity.id
_entity.type
_entity.pdbx_description
1 polymer ?
#
loop_
_entity_poly.entity_id
_entity_poly.type
_entity_poly.pdbx_seq_one_letter_code
_entity_poly.pdbx_strand_id
1 'polypeptide(L)'
;MNYKERIAALKTFKAAITGGDTTDSVSGISSEISGWEGNACLKFDDYVQIIKTDCADISAKKASFLSEIDGRISQIQAIFDMEVSLNRWRLGMVYDSEDSTNNKNLIYYSISQADLDSSVRDYLLSMVY
;
A
#
# COMPACT_ATOMS: atom_id res chain seq x y z
N MET A 1 1.80 0.00 -16.67
CA MET A 1 1.12 0.22 -15.37
C MET A 1 1.56 1.55 -14.80
N ASN A 2 0.63 2.48 -14.65
CA ASN A 2 0.84 3.84 -14.16
C ASN A 2 0.89 3.90 -12.62
N TYR A 3 1.15 5.06 -12.01
CA TYR A 3 1.26 5.16 -10.55
C TYR A 3 -0.02 4.72 -9.81
N LYS A 4 -1.20 5.15 -10.27
CA LYS A 4 -2.48 4.78 -9.66
C LYS A 4 -2.79 3.29 -9.77
N GLU A 5 -2.50 2.68 -10.93
CA GLU A 5 -2.68 1.24 -11.15
C GLU A 5 -1.72 0.42 -10.26
N ARG A 6 -0.46 0.86 -10.09
CA ARG A 6 0.49 0.23 -9.17
C ARG A 6 0.00 0.28 -7.73
N ILE A 7 -0.49 1.44 -7.29
CA ILE A 7 -1.07 1.61 -5.95
C ILE A 7 -2.30 0.71 -5.77
N ALA A 8 -3.19 0.66 -6.76
CA ALA A 8 -4.38 -0.19 -6.73
C ALA A 8 -4.00 -1.68 -6.64
N ALA A 9 -3.05 -2.14 -7.45
CA ALA A 9 -2.56 -3.51 -7.40
C ALA A 9 -1.98 -3.87 -6.03
N LEU A 10 -1.17 -2.98 -5.42
CA LEU A 10 -0.64 -3.19 -4.07
C LEU A 10 -1.72 -3.20 -3.00
N LYS A 11 -2.76 -2.34 -3.11
CA LYS A 11 -3.90 -2.36 -2.19
C LYS A 11 -4.70 -3.66 -2.29
N THR A 12 -4.93 -4.16 -3.51
CA THR A 12 -5.59 -5.46 -3.74
C THR A 12 -4.77 -6.60 -3.14
N PHE A 13 -3.46 -6.61 -3.40
CA PHE A 13 -2.54 -7.60 -2.83
C PHE A 13 -2.52 -7.56 -1.30
N LYS A 14 -2.44 -6.36 -0.71
CA LYS A 14 -2.53 -6.15 0.74
C LYS A 14 -3.82 -6.75 1.31
N ALA A 15 -4.97 -6.45 0.69
CA ALA A 15 -6.26 -6.95 1.13
C ALA A 15 -6.34 -8.49 1.11
N ALA A 16 -5.79 -9.12 0.07
CA ALA A 16 -5.72 -10.58 -0.02
C ALA A 16 -4.91 -11.20 1.12
N ILE A 17 -3.79 -10.57 1.51
CA ILE A 17 -2.97 -11.04 2.64
C ILE A 17 -3.66 -10.77 3.97
N THR A 18 -4.24 -9.58 4.15
CA THR A 18 -4.97 -9.25 5.37
C THR A 18 -6.09 -10.26 5.64
N GLY A 19 -6.80 -10.71 4.59
CA GLY A 19 -7.85 -11.72 4.67
C GLY A 19 -7.39 -13.15 4.97
N GLY A 20 -6.11 -13.48 4.84
CA GLY A 20 -5.58 -14.78 5.25
C GLY A 20 -5.49 -14.90 6.78
N ASP A 21 -5.72 -16.08 7.35
CA ASP A 21 -5.72 -16.25 8.81
C ASP A 21 -4.32 -16.58 9.35
N THR A 22 -3.85 -15.76 10.29
CA THR A 22 -2.63 -15.99 11.08
C THR A 22 -2.85 -15.56 12.53
N THR A 23 -4.11 -15.57 12.97
CA THR A 23 -4.47 -15.10 14.31
C THR A 23 -3.90 -16.04 15.35
N ASP A 24 -3.18 -15.49 16.33
CA ASP A 24 -2.70 -16.27 17.48
C ASP A 24 -3.87 -16.70 18.36
N SER A 25 -4.41 -17.87 18.04
CA SER A 25 -5.53 -18.49 18.75
C SER A 25 -5.08 -19.36 19.92
N VAL A 26 -3.77 -19.51 20.13
CA VAL A 26 -3.18 -20.45 21.08
C VAL A 26 -2.55 -19.75 22.28
N SER A 27 -2.37 -18.41 22.23
CA SER A 27 -1.88 -17.58 23.33
C SER A 27 -2.54 -17.88 24.68
N GLY A 28 -3.86 -18.08 24.68
CA GLY A 28 -4.67 -18.36 25.87
C GLY A 28 -4.72 -19.82 26.33
N ILE A 29 -4.12 -20.77 25.60
CA ILE A 29 -4.14 -22.18 25.97
C ILE A 29 -3.22 -22.39 27.18
N SER A 30 -3.77 -22.89 28.29
CA SER A 30 -2.95 -23.34 29.41
C SER A 30 -2.33 -24.69 29.09
N SER A 31 -1.07 -24.87 29.44
CA SER A 31 -0.43 -26.19 29.46
C SER A 31 -0.63 -26.93 30.78
N GLU A 32 -1.16 -26.24 31.81
CA GLU A 32 -1.37 -26.80 33.15
C GLU A 32 -2.52 -27.81 33.16
N ILE A 33 -2.21 -29.04 33.60
CA ILE A 33 -3.20 -30.09 33.84
C ILE A 33 -3.09 -30.53 35.29
N SER A 34 -4.18 -30.33 36.05
CA SER A 34 -4.20 -30.62 37.49
C SER A 34 -3.87 -32.09 37.78
N GLY A 35 -2.93 -32.31 38.69
CA GLY A 35 -2.47 -33.64 39.11
C GLY A 35 -1.58 -34.36 38.10
N TRP A 36 -1.19 -33.71 36.98
CA TRP A 36 -0.27 -34.29 36.02
C TRP A 36 1.18 -33.90 36.34
N GLU A 37 1.97 -34.91 36.71
CA GLU A 37 3.37 -34.74 37.10
C GLU A 37 4.31 -35.60 36.25
N GLY A 38 5.61 -35.29 36.34
CA GLY A 38 6.68 -36.05 35.70
C GLY A 38 7.09 -35.54 34.32
N ASN A 39 8.03 -36.25 33.69
CA ASN A 39 8.71 -35.81 32.47
C ASN A 39 7.77 -35.62 31.25
N ALA A 40 6.64 -36.33 31.21
CA ALA A 40 5.66 -36.18 30.15
C ALA A 40 4.94 -34.81 30.21
N CYS A 41 4.67 -34.32 31.44
CA CYS A 41 4.08 -33.00 31.69
C CYS A 41 5.03 -31.90 31.18
N LEU A 42 6.31 -31.95 31.54
CA LEU A 42 7.32 -30.99 31.08
C LEU A 42 7.43 -30.92 29.55
N LYS A 43 7.42 -32.08 28.87
CA LYS A 43 7.46 -32.11 27.40
C LYS A 43 6.22 -31.52 26.75
N PHE A 44 5.06 -31.64 27.39
CA PHE A 44 3.83 -31.03 26.91
C PHE A 44 3.85 -29.53 27.12
N ASP A 45 4.32 -29.04 28.28
CA ASP A 45 4.55 -27.62 28.53
C ASP A 45 5.46 -27.02 27.45
N ASP A 46 6.61 -27.64 27.19
CA ASP A 46 7.55 -27.21 26.14
C ASP A 46 6.87 -27.16 24.77
N TYR A 47 6.09 -28.18 24.42
CA TYR A 47 5.36 -28.22 23.15
C TYR A 47 4.35 -27.09 23.03
N VAL A 48 3.56 -26.83 24.08
CA VAL A 48 2.60 -25.72 24.10
C VAL A 48 3.32 -24.37 23.95
N GLN A 49 4.45 -24.17 24.63
CA GLN A 49 5.24 -22.93 24.51
C GLN A 49 5.83 -22.73 23.12
N ILE A 50 6.33 -23.78 22.48
CA ILE A 50 6.82 -23.74 21.09
C ILE A 50 5.69 -23.30 20.16
N ILE A 51 4.54 -23.95 20.24
CA ILE A 51 3.39 -23.62 19.37
C ILE A 51 2.93 -22.16 19.58
N LYS A 52 2.89 -21.67 20.82
CA LYS A 52 2.59 -20.26 21.10
C LYS A 52 3.59 -19.31 20.46
N THR A 53 4.87 -19.61 20.59
CA THR A 53 5.96 -18.79 20.02
C THR A 53 5.85 -18.76 18.50
N ASP A 54 5.67 -19.92 17.85
CA ASP A 54 5.54 -20.01 16.40
C ASP A 54 4.31 -19.24 15.89
N CYS A 55 3.16 -19.34 16.57
CA CYS A 55 1.96 -18.59 16.22
C CYS A 55 2.15 -17.08 16.35
N ALA A 56 2.77 -16.62 17.44
CA ALA A 56 3.09 -15.20 17.64
C ALA A 56 4.06 -14.68 16.57
N ASP A 57 5.11 -15.45 16.25
CA ASP A 57 6.11 -15.09 15.24
C ASP A 57 5.51 -14.99 13.83
N ILE A 58 4.64 -15.92 13.45
CA ILE A 58 3.94 -15.90 12.16
C ILE A 58 3.04 -14.67 12.06
N SER A 59 2.28 -14.38 13.13
CA SER A 59 1.44 -13.18 13.21
C SER A 59 2.25 -11.89 13.08
N ALA A 60 3.38 -11.80 13.79
CA ALA A 60 4.29 -10.65 13.73
C ALA A 60 4.91 -10.47 12.32
N LYS A 61 5.34 -11.55 11.67
CA LYS A 61 5.86 -11.53 10.30
C LYS A 61 4.83 -11.02 9.31
N LYS A 62 3.57 -11.47 9.42
CA LYS A 62 2.47 -10.95 8.59
C LYS A 62 2.29 -9.45 8.80
N ALA A 63 2.26 -8.99 10.05
CA ALA A 63 2.11 -7.57 10.36
C ALA A 63 3.26 -6.72 9.76
N SER A 64 4.51 -7.18 9.89
CA SER A 64 5.68 -6.53 9.29
C SER A 64 5.56 -6.44 7.77
N PHE A 65 5.18 -7.54 7.13
CA PHE A 65 5.03 -7.56 5.67
C PHE A 65 3.94 -6.61 5.17
N LEU A 66 2.81 -6.54 5.86
CA LEU A 66 1.75 -5.57 5.56
C LEU A 66 2.24 -4.12 5.70
N SER A 67 3.09 -3.83 6.70
CA SER A 67 3.72 -2.52 6.87
C SER A 67 4.67 -2.16 5.73
N GLU A 68 5.42 -3.12 5.20
CA GLU A 68 6.30 -2.90 4.04
C GLU A 68 5.50 -2.56 2.79
N ILE A 69 4.35 -3.22 2.57
CA ILE A 69 3.44 -2.91 1.47
C ILE A 69 2.92 -1.47 1.60
N ASP A 70 2.56 -1.02 2.80
CA ASP A 70 2.17 0.37 3.06
C ASP A 70 3.28 1.37 2.78
N GLY A 71 4.52 1.03 3.17
CA GLY A 71 5.71 1.80 2.83
C GLY A 71 5.88 1.94 1.32
N ARG A 72 5.69 0.85 0.57
CA ARG A 72 5.81 0.86 -0.90
C ARG A 72 4.70 1.67 -1.56
N ILE A 73 3.46 1.58 -1.09
CA ILE A 73 2.34 2.42 -1.55
C ILE A 73 2.68 3.90 -1.34
N SER A 74 3.18 4.26 -0.16
CA SER A 74 3.54 5.64 0.18
C SER A 74 4.66 6.18 -0.70
N GLN A 75 5.68 5.37 -0.99
CA GLN A 75 6.75 5.75 -1.92
C GLN A 75 6.22 6.05 -3.32
N ILE A 76 5.33 5.20 -3.85
CA ILE A 76 4.75 5.38 -5.19
C ILE A 76 3.88 6.64 -5.23
N GLN A 77 3.09 6.89 -4.18
CA GLN A 77 2.30 8.11 -4.05
C GLN A 77 3.18 9.36 -4.02
N ALA A 78 4.28 9.35 -3.26
CA ALA A 78 5.20 10.48 -3.20
C ALA A 78 5.86 10.80 -4.56
N ILE A 79 6.20 9.78 -5.35
CA ILE A 79 6.73 9.97 -6.71
C ILE A 79 5.66 10.59 -7.63
N PHE A 80 4.41 10.10 -7.55
CA PHE A 80 3.29 10.69 -8.28
C PHE A 80 3.10 12.17 -7.92
N ASP A 81 3.07 12.51 -6.63
CA ASP A 81 2.88 13.88 -6.14
C ASP A 81 4.03 14.80 -6.60
N MET A 82 5.26 14.29 -6.58
CA MET A 82 6.43 14.99 -7.08
C MET A 82 6.33 15.28 -8.58
N GLU A 83 5.98 14.30 -9.41
CA GLU A 83 5.84 14.49 -10.85
C GLU A 83 4.71 15.46 -11.21
N VAL A 84 3.58 15.39 -10.49
CA VAL A 84 2.50 16.37 -10.61
C VAL A 84 3.01 17.77 -10.31
N SER A 85 3.73 17.94 -9.20
CA SER A 85 4.30 19.24 -8.80
C SER A 85 5.25 19.79 -9.87
N LEU A 86 6.16 18.96 -10.38
CA LEU A 86 7.13 19.33 -11.43
C LEU A 86 6.48 19.73 -12.76
N ASN A 87 5.26 19.28 -13.03
CA ASN A 87 4.57 19.54 -14.29
C ASN A 87 3.40 20.53 -14.18
N ARG A 88 3.09 20.99 -12.96
CA ARG A 88 1.95 21.87 -12.69
C ARG A 88 2.04 23.22 -13.41
N TRP A 89 3.25 23.68 -13.73
CA TRP A 89 3.49 24.93 -14.47
C TRP A 89 2.77 24.96 -15.83
N ARG A 90 2.52 23.81 -16.45
CA ARG A 90 1.78 23.70 -17.73
C ARG A 90 0.37 24.28 -17.64
N LEU A 91 -0.26 24.20 -16.47
CA LEU A 91 -1.59 24.75 -16.22
C LEU A 91 -1.62 26.29 -16.21
N GLY A 92 -0.48 26.93 -15.94
CA GLY A 92 -0.35 28.38 -15.87
C GLY A 92 0.13 29.03 -17.17
N MET A 93 0.32 28.25 -18.25
CA MET A 93 0.79 28.80 -19.52
C MET A 93 -0.29 29.62 -20.22
N VAL A 94 0.13 30.71 -20.84
CA VAL A 94 -0.70 31.53 -21.73
C VAL A 94 -0.17 31.36 -23.14
N TYR A 95 -0.94 30.66 -23.98
CA TYR A 95 -0.71 30.48 -25.40
C TYR A 95 -1.56 31.44 -26.25
N ASP A 96 -2.74 31.81 -25.76
CA ASP A 96 -3.64 32.77 -26.37
C ASP A 96 -4.18 33.72 -25.30
N SER A 97 -3.78 35.00 -25.36
CA SER A 97 -4.20 36.02 -24.39
C SER A 97 -5.57 36.60 -24.70
N GLU A 98 -6.06 36.44 -25.93
CA GLU A 98 -7.29 37.07 -26.42
C GLU A 98 -8.49 36.11 -26.34
N ASP A 99 -8.26 34.81 -26.52
CA ASP A 99 -9.28 33.77 -26.41
C ASP A 99 -8.96 32.76 -25.30
N SER A 100 -9.64 32.92 -24.16
CA SER A 100 -9.52 32.02 -23.01
C SER A 100 -9.94 30.57 -23.30
N THR A 101 -10.87 30.35 -24.22
CA THR A 101 -11.32 28.99 -24.60
C THR A 101 -10.26 28.32 -25.45
N ASN A 102 -9.73 29.04 -26.43
CA ASN A 102 -8.62 28.56 -27.24
C ASN A 102 -7.37 28.30 -26.38
N ASN A 103 -7.07 29.20 -25.43
CA ASN A 103 -5.98 29.01 -24.48
C ASN A 103 -6.11 27.71 -23.67
N LYS A 104 -7.31 27.42 -23.15
CA LYS A 104 -7.59 26.15 -22.44
C LYS A 104 -7.38 24.93 -23.34
N ASN A 105 -7.83 24.98 -24.59
CA ASN A 105 -7.60 23.90 -25.56
C ASN A 105 -6.11 23.67 -25.83
N LEU A 106 -5.32 24.74 -25.90
CA LEU A 106 -3.87 24.67 -26.11
C LEU A 106 -3.14 24.14 -24.87
N ILE A 107 -3.56 24.52 -23.66
CA ILE A 107 -3.07 23.92 -22.40
C ILE A 107 -3.39 22.42 -22.37
N TYR A 108 -4.63 22.04 -22.65
CA TYR A 108 -5.05 20.64 -22.71
C TYR A 108 -4.18 19.85 -23.69
N TYR A 109 -3.99 20.38 -24.90
CA TYR A 109 -3.15 19.77 -25.93
C TYR A 109 -1.71 19.61 -25.45
N SER A 110 -1.09 20.66 -24.89
CA SER A 110 0.26 20.64 -24.33
C SER A 110 0.47 19.55 -23.28
N ILE A 111 -0.49 19.36 -22.37
CA ILE A 111 -0.44 18.31 -21.35
C ILE A 111 -0.64 16.93 -22.01
N SER A 112 -1.57 16.80 -22.95
CA SER A 112 -1.90 15.52 -23.62
C SER A 112 -0.70 14.93 -24.38
N GLN A 113 0.13 15.79 -24.97
CA GLN A 113 1.31 15.42 -25.76
C GLN A 113 2.59 15.30 -24.92
N ALA A 114 2.54 15.68 -23.65
CA ALA A 114 3.71 15.59 -22.78
C ALA A 114 4.05 14.13 -22.48
N ASP A 115 5.34 13.82 -22.45
CA ASP A 115 5.86 12.52 -22.02
C ASP A 115 5.75 12.39 -20.49
N LEU A 116 4.54 12.07 -20.04
CA LEU A 116 4.16 11.91 -18.64
C LEU A 116 3.55 10.53 -18.42
N ASP A 117 3.76 9.97 -17.24
CA ASP A 117 2.97 8.84 -16.76
C ASP A 117 1.47 9.16 -16.90
N SER A 118 0.67 8.21 -17.39
CA SER A 118 -0.72 8.49 -17.73
C SER A 118 -1.53 8.97 -16.54
N SER A 119 -1.24 8.49 -15.32
CA SER A 119 -1.97 8.95 -14.14
C SER A 119 -1.66 10.40 -13.76
N VAL A 120 -0.42 10.88 -14.00
CA VAL A 120 -0.02 12.28 -13.81
C VAL A 120 -0.69 13.15 -14.88
N ARG A 121 -0.66 12.68 -16.14
CA ARG A 121 -1.31 13.35 -17.26
C ARG A 121 -2.81 13.53 -17.02
N ASP A 122 -3.51 12.45 -16.69
CA ASP A 122 -4.95 12.47 -16.42
C ASP A 122 -5.30 13.40 -15.27
N TYR A 123 -4.47 13.41 -14.21
CA TYR A 123 -4.66 14.32 -13.08
C TYR A 123 -4.52 15.79 -13.51
N LEU A 124 -3.48 16.14 -14.26
CA LEU A 124 -3.31 17.51 -14.76
C LEU A 124 -4.42 17.92 -15.73
N LEU A 125 -4.85 17.02 -16.63
CA LEU A 125 -5.95 17.28 -17.56
C LEU A 125 -7.27 17.55 -16.81
N SER A 126 -7.53 16.85 -15.71
CA SER A 126 -8.69 17.12 -14.85
C SER A 126 -8.67 18.46 -14.11
N MET A 127 -7.57 19.21 -14.20
CA MET A 127 -7.46 20.57 -13.64
C MET A 127 -7.63 21.65 -14.71
N VAL A 128 -7.70 21.29 -16.00
CA VAL A 128 -7.93 22.24 -17.10
C VAL A 128 -9.42 22.58 -17.24
N TYR A 129 -10.28 21.60 -16.96
CA TYR A 129 -11.75 21.68 -16.98
C TYR A 129 -12.31 21.47 -15.58
#